data_AF-A0A2V5QLN7-F1
#
_entry.id   AF-A0A2V5QLN7-F1
#
_cell.length_a   1.000
_cell.length_b   1.000
_cell.length_c   1.000
_cell.angle_alpha   90.00
_cell.angle_beta   90.00
_cell.angle_gamma   90.00
#
_symmetry.space_group_name_H-M   'P 1'
#
loop_
_entity.id
_entity.type
_entity.pdbx_description
1 polymer ?
#
loop_
_entity_poly.entity_id
_entity_poly.type
_entity_poly.pdbx_seq_one_letter_code
_entity_poly.pdbx_strand_id
1 'polypeptide(L)'
;MVDLIIAGIFIYAGAIKALDPVQFASDIDNYKILPWPISVALAFYLPWLEIFCGFALVVRLLYRGALSILTALILVFTLATIA
;
A
#
# COMPACT_ATOMS: atom_id res chain seq x y z
N MET A 1 9.88 -12.73 -14.21
CA MET A 1 9.80 -13.56 -12.97
C MET A 1 9.71 -12.67 -11.74
N VAL A 2 10.54 -11.62 -11.66
CA VAL A 2 10.55 -10.66 -10.53
C VAL A 2 9.17 -10.06 -10.25
N ASP A 3 8.36 -9.83 -11.29
CA ASP A 3 7.02 -9.23 -11.17
C ASP A 3 6.05 -10.05 -10.33
N LEU A 4 6.12 -11.38 -10.43
CA LEU A 4 5.26 -12.28 -9.67
C LEU A 4 5.64 -12.26 -8.19
N ILE A 5 6.93 -12.12 -7.90
CA ILE A 5 7.46 -11.98 -6.55
C ILE A 5 6.99 -10.66 -5.95
N ILE A 6 7.16 -9.55 -6.68
CA ILE A 6 6.69 -8.21 -6.27
C ILE A 6 5.18 -8.24 -6.02
N ALA A 7 4.41 -8.82 -6.93
CA ALA A 7 2.97 -8.95 -6.79
C ALA A 7 2.58 -9.74 -5.54
N GLY A 8 3.22 -10.89 -5.29
CA GLY A 8 2.98 -11.69 -4.10
C GLY A 8 3.32 -10.95 -2.80
N ILE A 9 4.43 -10.20 -2.78
CA ILE A 9 4.84 -9.39 -1.62
C ILE A 9 3.80 -8.31 -1.33
N PHE A 10 3.32 -7.58 -2.33
CA PHE A 10 2.33 -6.52 -2.12
C PHE A 10 0.96 -7.03 -1.73
N ILE A 11 0.52 -8.17 -2.29
CA ILE A 11 -0.73 -8.82 -1.85
C ILE A 11 -0.62 -9.24 -0.38
N TYR A 12 0.50 -9.87 -0.01
CA TYR A 12 0.73 -10.31 1.36
C TYR A 12 0.84 -9.13 2.34
N ALA A 13 1.62 -8.10 2.00
CA ALA A 13 1.77 -6.90 2.81
C ALA A 13 0.45 -6.13 2.94
N GLY A 14 -0.30 -5.98 1.85
CA GLY A 14 -1.63 -5.38 1.86
C GLY A 14 -2.60 -6.18 2.73
N ALA A 15 -2.58 -7.51 2.68
CA ALA A 15 -3.42 -8.35 3.53
C ALA A 15 -3.11 -8.17 5.02
N ILE A 16 -1.84 -8.08 5.41
CA ILE A 16 -1.44 -7.80 6.81
C ILE A 16 -1.97 -6.43 7.25
N LYS A 17 -1.83 -5.39 6.43
CA LYS A 17 -2.34 -4.05 6.76
C LYS A 17 -3.87 -4.02 6.83
N ALA A 18 -4.56 -4.83 6.04
CA ALA A 18 -6.01 -4.94 6.05
C ALA A 18 -6.55 -5.72 7.26
N LEU A 19 -5.76 -6.61 7.85
CA LEU A 19 -6.13 -7.35 9.07
C LEU A 19 -6.18 -6.44 10.29
N ASP A 20 -5.21 -5.52 10.41
CA ASP A 20 -5.14 -4.53 11.51
C ASP A 20 -5.06 -3.08 10.99
N PRO A 21 -6.14 -2.55 10.40
CA PRO A 21 -6.16 -1.20 9.85
C PRO A 21 -6.04 -0.13 10.94
N VAL A 22 -6.39 -0.45 12.19
CA VAL A 22 -6.26 0.46 13.34
C VAL A 22 -4.79 0.68 13.70
N GLN A 23 -4.01 -0.40 13.76
CA GLN A 23 -2.57 -0.30 13.99
C GLN A 23 -1.91 0.49 12.87
N PHE A 24 -2.29 0.19 11.63
CA PHE A 24 -1.75 0.89 10.46
C PHE A 24 -2.14 2.38 10.42
N ALA A 25 -3.35 2.74 10.84
CA ALA A 25 -3.76 4.14 11.01
C ALA A 25 -2.93 4.86 12.07
N SER A 26 -2.63 4.18 13.19
CA SER A 26 -1.74 4.71 14.22
C SER A 26 -0.31 4.90 13.70
N ASP A 27 0.19 3.99 12.87
CA ASP A 27 1.50 4.12 12.24
C ASP A 27 1.54 5.33 11.28
N ILE A 28 0.46 5.57 10.53
CA ILE A 28 0.34 6.75 9.66
C ILE A 28 0.26 8.04 10.47
N ASP A 29 -0.52 8.04 11.56
CA ASP A 29 -0.67 9.19 12.45
C ASP A 29 0.63 9.52 13.20
N ASN A 30 1.46 8.52 13.50
CA ASN A 30 2.77 8.72 14.11
C ASN A 30 3.72 9.57 13.26
N TYR A 31 3.56 9.57 11.94
CA TYR A 31 4.34 10.47 11.06
C TYR A 31 3.94 11.95 11.24
N LYS A 32 2.80 12.25 11.87
CA LYS A 32 2.26 13.61 12.07
C LYS A 32 2.13 14.46 10.80
N ILE A 33 2.13 13.81 9.64
CA ILE A 33 2.00 14.45 8.32
C ILE A 33 0.53 14.78 8.02
N LEU A 34 -0.40 13.99 8.57
CA LEU A 34 -1.82 14.05 8.24
C LEU A 34 -2.69 14.08 9.50
N PRO A 35 -3.89 14.69 9.46
CA PRO A 35 -4.88 14.60 10.53
C PRO A 35 -5.43 13.19 10.71
N TRP A 36 -5.70 12.79 11.96
CA TRP A 36 -6.25 11.47 12.33
C TRP A 36 -7.36 10.92 11.42
N PRO A 37 -8.42 11.67 11.03
CA PRO A 37 -9.47 11.15 10.16
C PRO A 37 -8.97 10.72 8.77
N ILE A 38 -7.97 11.43 8.24
CA ILE A 38 -7.36 11.12 6.94
C ILE A 38 -6.44 9.91 7.09
N SER A 39 -5.69 9.81 8.19
CA SER A 39 -4.85 8.64 8.50
C SER A 39 -5.68 7.35 8.55
N VAL A 40 -6.86 7.39 9.20
CA VAL A 40 -7.79 6.24 9.25
C VAL A 40 -8.37 5.91 7.87
N ALA A 41 -8.78 6.92 7.09
CA ALA A 41 -9.31 6.69 5.75
C ALA A 41 -8.26 6.06 4.80
N LEU A 42 -7.03 6.55 4.86
CA LEU A 42 -5.90 5.98 4.10
C LEU A 42 -5.56 4.58 4.58
N ALA A 43 -5.49 4.35 5.89
CA ALA A 43 -5.21 3.03 6.44
C ALA A 43 -6.24 1.99 6.01
N PHE A 44 -7.49 2.40 5.81
CA PHE A 44 -8.54 1.50 5.31
C PHE A 44 -8.45 1.30 3.79
N TYR A 45 -8.15 2.35 3.01
CA TYR A 45 -8.18 2.29 1.54
C TYR A 45 -6.90 1.71 0.92
N LEU A 46 -5.73 2.10 1.41
CA LEU A 46 -4.43 1.72 0.85
C LEU A 46 -4.19 0.20 0.77
N PRO A 47 -4.56 -0.62 1.78
CA PRO A 47 -4.36 -2.06 1.72
C PRO A 47 -5.10 -2.72 0.54
N TRP A 48 -6.35 -2.33 0.30
CA TRP A 48 -7.13 -2.84 -0.84
C TRP A 48 -6.54 -2.43 -2.17
N LEU A 49 -6.00 -1.21 -2.27
CA LEU A 49 -5.33 -0.74 -3.47
C LEU A 49 -4.05 -1.54 -3.75
N GLU A 50 -3.25 -1.86 -2.73
CA GLU A 50 -2.05 -2.69 -2.84
C GLU A 50 -2.39 -4.12 -3.32
N ILE A 51 -3.42 -4.74 -2.72
CA ILE A 51 -3.88 -6.08 -3.11
C ILE A 51 -4.39 -6.08 -4.56
N PHE A 52 -5.21 -5.09 -4.93
CA PHE A 52 -5.76 -4.98 -6.28
C PHE A 52 -4.66 -4.77 -7.34
N CYS A 53 -3.69 -3.89 -7.06
CA CYS A 53 -2.55 -3.68 -7.95
C CYS A 53 -1.66 -4.92 -8.03
N GLY A 54 -1.43 -5.62 -6.91
CA GLY A 54 -0.73 -6.89 -6.90
C GLY A 54 -1.44 -7.94 -7.77
N PHE A 55 -2.76 -8.07 -7.66
CA PHE A 55 -3.53 -8.98 -8.50
C PHE A 55 -3.45 -8.59 -9.99
N ALA A 56 -3.55 -7.29 -10.31
CA ALA A 56 -3.38 -6.77 -11.66
C ALA A 56 -1.99 -7.11 -12.26
N LEU A 57 -0.93 -7.08 -11.45
CA LEU A 57 0.41 -7.53 -11.86
C LEU A 57 0.45 -9.04 -12.16
N VAL A 58 -0.23 -9.88 -11.37
CA VAL A 58 -0.31 -11.34 -11.61
C VAL A 58 -1.03 -11.64 -12.92
N VAL A 59 -2.19 -11.00 -13.15
CA VAL A 59 -3.02 -11.22 -14.35
C VAL A 59 -2.43 -10.53 -15.60
N ARG A 60 -1.38 -9.71 -15.43
CA ARG A 60 -0.78 -8.83 -16.47
C ARG A 60 -1.76 -7.86 -17.11
N LEU A 61 -2.91 -7.64 -16.48
CA LEU A 61 -3.92 -6.68 -16.91
C LEU A 61 -3.58 -5.32 -16.29
N LEU A 62 -3.42 -4.28 -17.12
CA LEU A 62 -2.98 -2.94 -16.67
C LEU A 62 -1.62 -2.92 -15.94
N TYR A 63 -0.71 -3.83 -16.31
CA TYR A 63 0.61 -4.01 -15.68
C TYR A 63 1.38 -2.70 -15.42
N ARG A 64 1.47 -1.81 -16.42
CA ARG A 64 2.18 -0.52 -16.29
C ARG A 64 1.51 0.41 -15.26
N GLY A 65 0.18 0.40 -15.18
CA GLY A 65 -0.58 1.20 -14.22
C GLY A 65 -0.38 0.68 -12.80
N ALA A 66 -0.55 -0.62 -12.59
CA ALA A 66 -0.33 -1.26 -11.30
C ALA A 66 1.10 -1.02 -10.77
N LEU A 67 2.12 -1.17 -11.63
CA LEU A 67 3.50 -0.87 -11.27
C LEU A 67 3.72 0.59 -10.87
N SER A 68 3.15 1.54 -11.62
CA SER A 68 3.27 2.96 -11.27
C SER A 68 2.63 3.29 -9.92
N ILE A 69 1.46 2.71 -9.62
CA ILE A 69 0.75 2.93 -8.35
C ILE A 69 1.53 2.34 -7.19
N LEU A 70 2.00 1.09 -7.32
CA LEU A 70 2.80 0.44 -6.27
C LEU A 70 4.13 1.14 -6.03
N THR A 71 4.77 1.65 -7.09
CA THR A 71 6.01 2.44 -6.97
C THR A 71 5.74 3.77 -6.27
N ALA A 72 4.66 4.48 -6.63
CA ALA A 72 4.26 5.70 -5.96
C ALA A 72 3.94 5.47 -4.47
N LEU A 73 3.26 4.37 -4.14
CA LEU A 73 2.98 3.98 -2.76
C LEU A 73 4.25 3.76 -1.95
N ILE A 74 5.22 3.01 -2.50
CA ILE A 74 6.53 2.82 -1.85
C ILE A 74 7.20 4.17 -1.62
N LEU A 75 7.21 5.05 -2.61
CA LEU A 75 7.84 6.37 -2.47
C LEU A 75 7.16 7.19 -1.37
N VAL A 76 5.83 7.22 -1.34
CA VAL A 76 5.07 7.95 -0.30
C VAL A 76 5.39 7.40 1.09
N PHE A 77 5.37 6.08 1.28
CA PHE A 77 5.70 5.48 2.59
C PHE A 77 7.16 5.74 2.99
N THR A 78 8.09 5.60 2.04
CA THR A 78 9.52 5.83 2.29
C THR A 78 9.75 7.28 2.70
N LEU A 79 9.16 8.24 1.99
CA LEU A 79 9.24 9.66 2.33
C LEU A 79 8.59 9.95 3.68
N ALA A 80 7.41 9.37 3.95
CA ALA A 80 6.75 9.51 5.23
C ALA A 80 7.60 8.96 6.38
N THR A 81 8.36 7.89 6.15
CA THR A 81 9.24 7.29 7.18
C THR A 81 10.47 8.16 7.50
N ILE A 82 10.91 8.97 6.55
CA ILE A 82 12.11 9.82 6.69
C ILE A 82 11.77 11.22 7.24
N ALA A 83 10.53 11.67 7.03
CA ALA A 83 10.00 12.95 7.52
C ALA A 83 9.71 12.91 9.02
#